data_AF-A0A351DNL4-F1
#
_entry.id   AF-A0A351DNL4-F1
#
_cell.length_a   1.000
_cell.length_b   1.000
_cell.length_c   1.000
_cell.angle_alpha   90.00
_cell.angle_beta   90.00
_cell.angle_gamma   90.00
#
_symmetry.space_group_name_H-M   'P 1'
#
loop_
_entity.id
_entity.type
_entity.pdbx_description
1 polymer ?
#
loop_
_entity_poly.entity_id
_entity_poly.type
_entity_poly.pdbx_seq_one_letter_code
_entity_poly.pdbx_strand_id
1 'polypeptide(L)' 'RFGDQYKQWNAAFDAGYCAAKGIPYITLHDVDIVHPLKEVDQAAYAWCKTTEQVATLLRYVLTQA' A
#
# COMPACT_ATOMS: atom_id res chain seq x y z
N ARG A 1 6.59 -12.80 18.60
CA ARG A 1 6.32 -11.64 17.70
C ARG A 1 6.57 -12.14 16.29
N PHE A 2 5.60 -12.08 15.38
CA PHE A 2 5.74 -12.61 14.01
C PHE A 2 6.93 -11.95 13.29
N GLY A 3 7.74 -12.74 12.60
CA GLY A 3 8.88 -12.25 11.81
C GLY A 3 8.41 -11.38 10.64
N ASP A 4 9.29 -10.52 10.13
CA ASP A 4 8.93 -9.48 9.15
C ASP A 4 8.29 -10.02 7.86
N GLN A 5 8.64 -11.25 7.48
CA GLN A 5 8.01 -12.01 6.40
C GLN A 5 6.51 -12.28 6.58
N TYR A 6 6.01 -12.39 7.81
CA TYR A 6 4.58 -12.69 8.07
C TYR A 6 3.71 -11.43 8.09
N LYS A 7 4.30 -10.25 8.34
CA LYS A 7 3.55 -8.98 8.38
C LYS A 7 3.08 -8.55 6.98
N GLN A 8 3.80 -8.95 5.94
CA GLN A 8 3.52 -8.59 4.55
C GLN A 8 2.24 -9.27 4.03
N TRP A 9 1.97 -10.51 4.43
CA TRP A 9 0.79 -11.26 3.98
C TRP A 9 -0.52 -10.72 4.55
N ASN A 10 -0.52 -10.25 5.80
CA ASN A 10 -1.70 -9.60 6.38
C ASN A 10 -2.02 -8.28 5.66
N ALA A 11 -0.98 -7.48 5.37
CA ALA A 11 -1.15 -6.23 4.63
C ALA A 11 -1.66 -6.46 3.20
N ALA A 12 -1.16 -7.49 2.51
CA ALA A 12 -1.65 -7.87 1.18
C ALA A 12 -3.13 -8.31 1.20
N PHE A 13 -3.53 -9.07 2.23
CA PHE A 13 -4.93 -9.46 2.42
C PHE A 13 -5.84 -8.23 2.64
N ASP A 14 -5.44 -7.32 3.53
CA ASP A 14 -6.19 -6.09 3.81
C ASP A 14 -6.29 -5.21 2.56
N ALA A 15 -5.22 -5.10 1.78
CA ALA A 15 -5.20 -4.38 0.50
C ALA A 15 -6.18 -4.99 -0.52
N GLY A 16 -6.20 -6.32 -0.65
CA GLY A 16 -7.18 -7.02 -1.50
C GLY A 16 -8.63 -6.78 -1.05
N TYR A 17 -8.87 -6.72 0.26
CA TYR A 17 -10.20 -6.40 0.79
C TYR A 17 -10.62 -4.95 0.49
N CYS A 18 -9.70 -3.99 0.64
CA CYS A 18 -9.93 -2.59 0.23
C CYS A 18 -10.28 -2.50 -1.25
N ALA A 19 -9.52 -3.16 -2.12
CA ALA A 19 -9.78 -3.22 -3.55
C ALA A 19 -11.18 -3.78 -3.85
N ALA A 20 -11.55 -4.90 -3.22
CA ALA A 20 -12.86 -5.52 -3.39
C ALA A 20 -14.03 -4.63 -2.91
N LYS A 21 -13.78 -3.75 -1.94
CA LYS A 21 -14.78 -2.80 -1.40
C LYS A 21 -14.77 -1.43 -2.09
N GLY A 22 -13.85 -1.19 -3.02
CA GLY A 22 -13.66 0.14 -3.62
C GLY A 22 -13.18 1.19 -2.62
N ILE A 23 -12.50 0.76 -1.55
CA ILE A 23 -11.88 1.67 -0.58
C ILE A 23 -10.52 2.09 -1.14
N PRO A 24 -10.27 3.38 -1.37
CA PRO A 24 -8.95 3.84 -1.83
C PRO A 24 -7.87 3.55 -0.79
N TYR A 25 -6.73 3.04 -1.24
CA TYR A 25 -5.60 2.73 -0.39
C TYR A 25 -4.28 2.96 -1.12
N ILE A 26 -3.21 2.99 -0.33
CA ILE A 26 -1.83 3.16 -0.76
C ILE A 26 -0.98 2.05 -0.13
N THR A 27 0.00 1.53 -0.85
CA THR A 27 0.90 0.48 -0.34
C THR A 27 2.23 1.11 0.08
N LEU A 28 2.81 0.62 1.18
CA LEU A 28 4.14 1.02 1.66
C LEU A 28 4.99 -0.22 1.88
N HIS A 29 5.99 -0.41 1.01
CA HIS A 29 6.95 -1.50 1.14
C HIS A 29 8.19 -1.29 0.28
N ASP A 30 9.23 -2.08 0.56
CA ASP A 30 10.46 -2.13 -0.21
C ASP A 30 10.26 -2.72 -1.62
N VAL A 31 11.25 -2.46 -2.48
CA VAL A 31 11.29 -2.93 -3.87
C VAL A 31 11.33 -4.47 -3.96
N ASP A 32 11.92 -5.11 -2.97
CA ASP A 32 12.13 -6.57 -2.94
C ASP A 32 10.82 -7.36 -2.98
N ILE A 33 9.71 -6.74 -2.60
CA ILE A 33 8.39 -7.36 -2.57
C ILE A 33 7.38 -6.76 -3.55
N VAL A 34 7.83 -5.93 -4.50
CA VAL A 34 6.95 -5.42 -5.57
C VAL A 34 6.41 -6.54 -6.46
N HIS A 35 7.24 -7.51 -6.84
CA HIS A 35 6.76 -8.62 -7.66
C HIS A 35 5.69 -9.49 -6.97
N PRO A 36 5.85 -9.91 -5.70
CA PRO A 36 4.81 -10.67 -5.00
C PRO A 36 3.59 -9.83 -4.60
N LEU A 37 3.67 -8.50 -4.57
CA LEU A 37 2.55 -7.60 -4.26
C LEU A 37 1.94 -6.91 -5.49
N LYS A 38 2.38 -7.25 -6.71
CA LYS A 38 1.99 -6.55 -7.94
C LYS A 38 0.47 -6.49 -8.17
N GLU A 39 -0.28 -7.52 -7.76
CA GLU A 39 -1.73 -7.57 -7.92
C GLU A 39 -2.44 -6.55 -7.01
N VAL A 40 -1.95 -6.37 -5.78
CA VAL A 40 -2.51 -5.38 -4.85
C VAL A 40 -1.95 -3.98 -5.13
N ASP A 41 -0.74 -3.84 -5.65
CA ASP A 41 -0.21 -2.56 -6.11
C ASP A 41 -0.94 -2.04 -7.34
N GLN A 42 -1.36 -2.92 -8.25
CA GLN A 42 -2.14 -2.54 -9.43
C GLN A 42 -3.50 -1.94 -9.07
N ALA A 43 -4.11 -2.35 -7.96
CA ALA A 43 -5.37 -1.80 -7.46
C ALA A 43 -5.18 -0.63 -6.48
N ALA A 44 -3.96 -0.38 -6.02
CA ALA A 44 -3.65 0.75 -5.16
C ALA A 44 -3.62 2.07 -5.94
N TYR A 45 -3.86 3.18 -5.25
CA TYR A 45 -3.76 4.51 -5.87
C TYR A 45 -2.30 4.97 -6.04
N ALA A 46 -1.41 4.42 -5.21
CA ALA A 46 0.03 4.60 -5.29
C ALA A 46 0.77 3.56 -4.45
N TRP A 47 2.00 3.27 -4.85
CA TRP A 47 3.00 2.57 -4.04
C TRP A 47 4.07 3.55 -3.54
N CYS A 48 4.43 3.44 -2.26
CA CYS A 48 5.44 4.26 -1.59
C CYS A 48 6.56 3.37 -1.01
N LYS A 49 7.77 3.91 -0.97
CA LYS A 49 8.93 3.31 -0.31
C LYS A 49 9.21 3.93 1.06
N THR A 50 8.77 5.16 1.30
CA THR A 50 9.01 5.87 2.56
C THR A 50 7.75 6.53 3.10
N THR A 51 7.75 6.78 4.41
CA THR A 51 6.66 7.48 5.10
C THR A 51 6.49 8.93 4.62
N GLU A 52 7.56 9.57 4.16
CA GLU A 52 7.54 10.94 3.64
C GLU A 52 6.78 11.00 2.31
N GLN A 53 6.91 9.97 1.48
CA GLN A 53 6.13 9.83 0.25
C GLN A 53 4.65 9.66 0.57
N VAL A 54 4.31 8.82 1.55
CA VAL A 54 2.94 8.66 2.05
C VAL A 54 2.36 9.99 2.52
N ALA A 55 3.07 10.71 3.40
CA ALA A 55 2.61 12.00 3.91
C ALA A 55 2.47 13.05 2.79
N THR A 56 3.36 13.03 1.80
CA THR A 56 3.29 13.93 0.64
C THR A 56 2.06 13.64 -0.22
N LEU A 57 1.78 12.37 -0.47
CA LEU A 57 0.61 11.96 -1.24
C LEU A 57 -0.70 12.29 -0.50
N LEU A 58 -0.76 12.04 0.81
CA LEU A 58 -1.93 12.41 1.62
C LEU A 58 -2.15 13.92 1.60
N ARG A 59 -1.09 14.73 1.73
CA ARG A 59 -1.20 16.19 1.57
C ARG A 59 -1.73 16.55 0.19
N TYR A 60 -1.14 16.00 -0.88
CA TYR A 60 -1.58 16.25 -2.24
C TYR A 60 -3.08 15.95 -2.41
N VAL A 61 -3.57 14.78 -1.97
CA VAL A 61 -4.98 14.41 -2.09
C VAL A 61 -5.90 15.33 -1.27
N LEU A 62 -5.49 15.73 -0.07
CA LEU A 62 -6.33 16.52 0.85
C LEU A 62 -6.33 18.03 0.55
N THR A 63 -5.32 18.55 -0.14
CA THR A 63 -5.20 20.00 -0.43
C THR A 63 -5.47 20.38 -1.88
N GLN A 64 -5.71 19.42 -2.78
CA GLN A 64 -6.07 19.66 -4.18
C GLN A 64 -7.59 19.93 -4.39
N ALA A 65 -8.30 20.37 -3.34
CA ALA A 65 -9.71 20.75 -3.38
C ALA A 65 -9.90 22.27 -3.42
#